data_AF-A0A0E0BN15-F1
#
_entry.id   AF-A0A0E0BN15-F1
#
_cell.length_a   1.000
_cell.length_b   1.000
_cell.length_c   1.000
_cell.angle_alpha   90.00
_cell.angle_beta   90.00
_cell.angle_gamma   90.00
#
_symmetry.space_group_name_H-M   'P 1'
#
loop_
_entity.id
_entity.type
_entity.pdbx_description
1 polymer ?
#
loop_
_entity_poly.entity_id
_entity_poly.type
_entity_poly.pdbx_seq_one_letter_code
_entity_poly.pdbx_strand_id
1 'polypeptide(L)'
;MARCCSVAGTWIPVEVYGAKQAGVPDAECAICLGDFADGDKVRVLPRCHHGFHVGCIDTWLAAHTSCPTCRDSILSVHAGVTGGQT
;
A
#
# COMPACT_ATOMS: atom_id res chain seq x y z
N MET A 1 -24.93 -7.15 7.87
CA MET A 1 -24.51 -5.77 7.52
C MET A 1 -23.31 -5.83 6.58
N ALA A 2 -23.55 -6.21 5.33
CA ALA A 2 -22.54 -6.23 4.29
C ALA A 2 -22.24 -4.79 3.90
N ARG A 3 -21.15 -4.23 4.42
CA ARG A 3 -20.63 -2.96 3.91
C ARG A 3 -19.98 -3.29 2.56
N CYS A 4 -20.81 -3.29 1.53
CA CYS A 4 -20.37 -3.11 0.15
C CYS A 4 -19.74 -1.71 0.09
N CYS A 5 -18.49 -1.62 0.54
CA CYS A 5 -17.67 -0.45 0.28
C CYS A 5 -17.21 -0.61 -1.16
N SER A 6 -17.97 -0.04 -2.08
CA SER A 6 -17.45 0.37 -3.38
C SER A 6 -16.28 1.30 -3.08
N VAL A 7 -15.08 0.74 -2.94
CA VAL A 7 -13.86 1.51 -2.72
C VAL A 7 -13.65 2.32 -3.98
N ALA A 8 -14.13 3.56 -3.92
CA ALA A 8 -13.94 4.57 -4.94
C ALA A 8 -12.43 4.82 -5.08
N GLY A 9 -11.82 4.08 -5.99
CA GLY A 9 -10.79 4.54 -6.92
C GLY A 9 -9.72 5.48 -6.38
N THR A 10 -9.09 5.18 -5.25
CA THR A 10 -7.73 5.70 -5.04
C THR A 10 -6.79 4.90 -5.93
N TRP A 11 -6.59 5.41 -7.14
CA TRP A 11 -5.59 4.94 -8.08
C TRP A 11 -4.20 5.03 -7.43
N ILE A 12 -3.81 3.99 -6.69
CA ILE A 12 -2.45 3.86 -6.18
C ILE A 12 -1.58 3.54 -7.40
N PRO A 13 -0.63 4.42 -7.78
CA PRO A 13 0.19 4.20 -8.95
C PRO A 13 1.01 2.92 -8.79
N VAL A 14 1.16 2.20 -9.90
CA VAL A 14 2.01 1.03 -10.00
C VAL A 14 3.39 1.50 -10.41
N GLU A 15 4.38 1.19 -9.58
CA GLU A 15 5.79 1.40 -9.86
C GLU A 15 6.39 0.07 -10.33
N VAL A 16 7.36 0.14 -11.24
CA VAL A 16 8.17 -1.02 -11.62
C VAL A 16 9.42 -1.01 -10.76
N TYR A 17 9.62 -2.06 -9.98
CA TYR A 17 10.81 -2.25 -9.16
C TYR A 17 12.03 -2.42 -10.09
N GLY A 18 13.12 -1.71 -9.82
CA GLY A 18 14.34 -1.84 -10.62
C GLY A 18 15.59 -1.31 -9.92
N ALA A 19 16.72 -1.93 -10.23
CA ALA A 19 18.05 -1.76 -9.63
C ALA A 19 18.65 -0.34 -9.64
N LYS A 20 17.90 0.67 -10.11
CA LYS A 20 18.35 2.05 -10.26
C LYS A 20 17.70 3.04 -9.28
N GLN A 21 16.97 2.56 -8.27
CA GLN A 21 16.26 3.39 -7.28
C GLN A 21 16.93 3.28 -5.90
N ALA A 22 17.80 4.24 -5.56
CA ALA A 22 18.57 4.30 -4.30
C ALA A 22 17.75 4.75 -3.07
N GLY A 23 16.50 4.29 -2.95
CA GLY A 23 15.58 4.68 -1.87
C GLY A 23 14.36 3.77 -1.78
N VAL A 24 14.57 2.48 -2.02
CA VAL A 24 13.49 1.52 -2.19
C VAL A 24 12.85 1.17 -0.83
N PRO A 25 11.51 1.13 -0.72
CA PRO A 25 10.85 0.55 0.44
C PRO A 25 11.25 -0.92 0.57
N ASP A 26 11.26 -1.45 1.80
CA ASP A 26 11.58 -2.83 2.18
C ASP A 26 11.55 -3.78 0.98
N ALA A 27 12.69 -4.38 0.62
CA ALA A 27 12.85 -5.15 -0.62
C ALA A 27 12.02 -6.45 -0.69
N GLU A 28 11.05 -6.60 0.21
CA GLU A 28 10.20 -7.77 0.39
C GLU A 28 8.73 -7.36 0.51
N CYS A 29 7.86 -8.15 -0.10
CA CYS A 29 6.42 -7.99 0.07
C CYS A 29 5.93 -8.66 1.35
N ALA A 30 5.53 -7.87 2.36
CA ALA A 30 5.04 -8.42 3.64
C ALA A 30 3.72 -9.23 3.56
N ILE A 31 3.07 -9.31 2.39
CA ILE A 31 1.88 -10.16 2.17
C ILE A 31 2.28 -11.59 1.77
N CYS A 32 3.24 -11.73 0.85
CA CYS A 32 3.70 -13.03 0.37
C CYS A 32 5.08 -13.44 0.91
N LEU A 33 5.73 -12.58 1.70
CA LEU A 33 7.08 -12.76 2.25
C LEU A 33 8.12 -13.10 1.16
N GLY A 34 7.97 -12.49 -0.01
CA GLY A 34 8.84 -12.73 -1.16
C GLY A 34 9.53 -11.44 -1.57
N ASP A 35 10.81 -11.57 -1.95
CA ASP A 35 11.64 -10.48 -2.43
C ASP A 35 11.09 -9.89 -3.74
N PHE A 36 11.28 -8.58 -3.92
CA PHE A 36 11.00 -7.90 -5.18
C PHE A 36 12.14 -8.13 -6.18
N ALA A 37 11.78 -8.52 -7.40
CA ALA A 37 12.70 -8.69 -8.51
C ALA A 37 12.65 -7.49 -9.48
N ASP A 38 13.75 -7.26 -10.20
CA ASP A 38 13.78 -6.28 -11.29
C ASP A 38 12.67 -6.54 -12.31
N GLY A 39 11.85 -5.53 -12.55
CA GLY A 39 10.68 -5.62 -13.42
C GLY A 39 9.37 -5.93 -12.70
N ASP A 40 9.39 -6.23 -11.40
CA ASP A 40 8.17 -6.50 -10.65
C ASP A 40 7.31 -5.26 -10.52
N LYS A 41 6.00 -5.47 -10.64
CA LYS A 41 5.01 -4.42 -10.45
C LYS A 41 4.64 -4.33 -8.99
N VAL A 42 5.04 -3.23 -8.37
CA VAL A 42 4.78 -2.95 -6.96
C VAL A 42 3.88 -1.72 -6.82
N ARG A 43 3.05 -1.69 -5.78
CA ARG A 43 2.33 -0.49 -5.37
C ARG A 43 2.90 -0.02 -4.05
N VAL A 44 3.17 1.27 -3.99
CA VAL A 44 3.65 1.93 -2.78
C VAL A 44 2.52 2.77 -2.21
N LEU A 45 2.18 2.53 -0.94
CA LEU A 45 1.13 3.31 -0.28
C LEU A 45 1.64 4.73 -0.01
N PRO A 46 0.92 5.80 -0.40
CA PRO A 46 1.44 7.17 -0.32
C PRO A 46 1.57 7.74 1.10
N ARG A 47 0.96 7.08 2.11
CA ARG A 47 0.97 7.55 3.51
C ARG A 47 2.15 6.99 4.30
N CYS A 48 2.41 5.69 4.15
CA CYS A 48 3.41 4.96 4.92
C CYS A 48 4.59 4.50 4.07
N HIS A 49 4.53 4.67 2.74
CA HIS A 49 5.55 4.28 1.78
C HIS A 49 5.89 2.78 1.78
N HIS A 50 5.04 1.91 2.35
CA HIS A 50 5.24 0.46 2.24
C HIS A 50 4.87 -0.04 0.83
N GLY A 51 5.75 -0.86 0.26
CA GLY A 51 5.63 -1.47 -1.06
C GLY A 51 5.05 -2.90 -0.99
N PHE A 52 4.24 -3.25 -1.98
CA PHE A 52 3.65 -4.60 -2.11
C PHE A 52 3.48 -4.96 -3.57
N HIS A 53 3.53 -6.25 -3.92
CA HIS A 53 3.16 -6.69 -5.28
C HIS A 53 1.73 -6.26 -5.61
N VAL A 54 1.50 -5.80 -6.85
CA VAL A 54 0.16 -5.38 -7.32
C VAL A 54 -0.90 -6.45 -7.01
N GLY A 55 -0.63 -7.71 -7.33
CA GLY A 55 -1.59 -8.80 -7.07
C GLY A 55 -1.85 -9.03 -5.57
N CYS A 56 -0.81 -8.94 -4.75
CA CYS A 56 -0.91 -9.15 -3.31
C CYS A 56 -1.74 -8.04 -2.64
N ILE A 57 -1.42 -6.78 -2.94
CA ILE A 57 -2.14 -5.65 -2.35
C ILE A 57 -3.57 -5.56 -2.87
N ASP A 58 -3.82 -5.81 -4.16
CA ASP A 58 -5.19 -5.78 -4.70
C ASP A 58 -6.08 -6.83 -4.03
N THR A 59 -5.53 -8.03 -3.78
CA THR A 59 -6.24 -9.09 -3.05
C THR A 59 -6.54 -8.68 -1.61
N TRP A 60 -5.57 -8.08 -0.92
CA TRP A 60 -5.77 -7.55 0.42
C TRP A 60 -6.83 -6.45 0.46
N LEU A 61 -6.78 -5.54 -0.52
CA LEU A 61 -7.68 -4.39 -0.62
C LEU A 61 -9.11 -4.73 -0.99
N ALA A 62 -9.35 -5.95 -1.49
CA ALA A 62 -10.70 -6.46 -1.69
C ALA A 62 -11.47 -6.65 -0.37
N ALA A 63 -10.76 -6.87 0.74
CA ALA A 63 -11.36 -7.11 2.06
C ALA A 63 -11.00 -6.04 3.11
N HIS A 64 -9.84 -5.38 2.96
CA HIS A 64 -9.29 -4.44 3.95
C HIS A 64 -8.93 -3.11 3.29
N THR A 65 -8.91 -2.03 4.05
CA THR A 65 -8.56 -0.69 3.51
C THR A 65 -7.41 -0.07 4.31
N SER A 66 -6.50 -0.90 4.77
CA SER A 66 -5.37 -0.54 5.62
C SER A 66 -4.07 -1.18 5.15
N CYS A 67 -2.93 -0.60 5.53
CA CYS A 67 -1.61 -1.15 5.25
C CYS A 67 -1.39 -2.46 6.02
N PRO A 68 -0.98 -3.56 5.36
CA PRO A 68 -0.62 -4.81 6.04
C PRO A 68 0.50 -4.66 7.09
N THR A 69 1.43 -3.74 6.85
CA THR A 69 2.62 -3.56 7.70
C THR A 69 2.33 -2.68 8.92
N CYS A 70 1.83 -1.46 8.72
CA CYS A 70 1.63 -0.49 9.81
C CYS A 70 0.18 -0.29 10.24
N ARG A 71 -0.79 -0.95 9.57
CA ARG A 71 -2.23 -0.84 9.83
C ARG A 71 -2.85 0.55 9.60
N ASP A 72 -2.10 1.51 9.06
CA ASP A 72 -2.63 2.81 8.64
C ASP A 72 -3.69 2.67 7.53
N SER A 73 -4.73 3.48 7.61
CA SER A 73 -5.80 3.50 6.61
C SER A 73 -5.35 4.16 5.31
N ILE A 74 -5.62 3.51 4.18
CA ILE A 74 -5.24 4.04 2.85
C ILE A 74 -6.24 5.07 2.31
N LEU A 75 -7.44 5.15 2.91
CA LEU A 75 -8.57 5.95 2.44
C LEU A 75 -8.57 7.39 2.97
N SER A 76 -7.67 7.74 3.88
CA SER A 76 -7.66 9.09 4.46
C SER A 76 -6.86 10.05 3.57
N VAL A 77 -7.54 10.61 2.57
CA VAL A 77 -7.21 11.95 2.06
C VAL A 77 -8.20 12.91 2.72
N HIS A 78 -7.95 13.26 3.98
CA HIS A 78 -8.54 14.48 4.54
C HIS A 78 -7.41 15.37 5.04
N ALA A 79 -7.50 16.62 4.61
CA ALA A 79 -6.68 17.76 5.02
C ALA A 79 -6.49 17.81 6.54
N GLY A 80 -5.41 18.44 6.99
CA GLY A 80 -4.99 18.45 8.38
C GLY A 80 -6.12 18.60 9.40
N VAL A 81 -6.09 17.73 10.41
CA VAL A 81 -6.63 18.08 11.73
C VAL A 81 -5.64 17.59 12.76
N THR A 82 -4.99 18.55 13.41
CA THR A 82 -4.24 18.37 14.64
C THR A 82 -5.12 17.72 15.68
N GLY A 83 -4.68 16.62 16.28
CA GLY A 83 -5.38 15.99 17.39
C GLY A 83 -4.43 15.09 18.14
N GLY A 84 -3.65 15.68 19.04
CA GLY A 84 -2.81 14.95 19.97
C GLY A 84 -3.63 14.00 20.83
N GLN A 85 -3.01 12.89 21.22
CA GLN A 85 -3.50 12.06 22.31
C GLN A 85 -2.30 11.80 23.22
N THR A 86 -2.39 12.53 24.34
CA THR A 86 -1.73 12.45 25.65
C THR A 86 -1.01 11.17 26.02
#